data_AF-A0A519K5X3-F1
#
_entry.id   AF-A0A519K5X3-F1
#
_cell.length_a   1.000
_cell.length_b   1.000
_cell.length_c   1.000
_cell.angle_alpha   90.00
_cell.angle_beta   90.00
_cell.angle_gamma   90.00
#
_symmetry.space_group_name_H-M   'P 1'
#
loop_
_entity.id
_entity.type
_entity.pdbx_description
1 polymer ?
#
loop_
_entity_poly.entity_id
_entity_poly.type
_entity_poly.pdbx_seq_one_letter_code
_entity_poly.pdbx_strand_id
1 'polypeptide(L)'
;MASIGVYGIMIGGWASNNKYSLLGAIRASSQMISYELAMGLALLSIIMMTGSLDLKVITETQTSGKIWGLFEIDGLNWNILYQPLAFLIFFVSALAETNRHPFDLPECESELVTGYSTEYSSMKLGLYMFGEYVNMFISNAFIVVLFFGGYNYPGIEWVTQNWGENAAGILSIVAFLTKTIVGILIFMWIRWTLPRFRYDQLMHLGWKTLIPLALVNLMITGAVILAFGN
;
A
#
# COMPACT_ATOMS: atom_id res chain seq x y z
N MET A 1 4.25 10.02 5.99
CA MET A 1 2.87 10.54 6.09
C MET A 1 2.00 9.59 6.91
N ALA A 2 2.10 8.27 6.70
CA ALA A 2 1.48 7.21 7.52
C ALA A 2 1.55 7.46 9.03
N SER A 3 2.75 7.56 9.60
CA SER A 3 2.95 7.79 11.03
C SER A 3 2.32 9.06 11.62
N ILE A 4 2.13 10.13 10.83
CA ILE A 4 1.50 11.38 11.30
C ILE A 4 -0.03 11.25 11.33
N GLY A 5 -0.61 10.48 10.39
CA GLY A 5 -2.05 10.24 10.33
C GLY A 5 -2.59 9.58 11.61
N VAL A 6 -1.78 8.71 12.22
CA VAL A 6 -2.10 8.05 13.51
C VAL A 6 -2.35 9.06 14.62
N TYR A 7 -1.48 10.07 14.74
CA TYR A 7 -1.64 11.13 15.74
C TYR A 7 -2.89 11.96 15.49
N GLY A 8 -3.26 12.20 14.22
CA GLY A 8 -4.48 12.93 13.87
C GLY A 8 -5.75 12.23 14.35
N ILE A 9 -5.81 10.90 14.24
CA ILE A 9 -6.94 10.10 14.71
C ILE A 9 -6.97 10.04 16.24
N MET A 10 -5.81 9.87 16.90
CA MET A 10 -5.73 9.84 18.36
C MET A 10 -6.18 11.16 19.00
N ILE A 11 -5.62 12.28 18.54
CA ILE A 11 -5.96 13.61 19.07
C ILE A 11 -7.42 13.96 18.76
N GLY A 12 -7.92 13.57 17.58
CA GLY A 12 -9.33 13.75 17.22
C GLY A 12 -10.27 13.00 18.17
N GLY A 13 -10.01 11.72 18.43
CA GLY A 13 -10.81 10.94 19.38
C GLY A 13 -10.74 11.45 20.82
N TRP A 14 -9.59 11.99 21.24
CA TRP A 14 -9.45 12.59 22.57
C TRP A 14 -10.18 13.93 22.70
N ALA A 15 -10.10 14.78 21.67
CA ALA A 15 -10.77 16.08 21.63
C ALA A 15 -12.31 15.97 21.57
N SER A 16 -12.83 14.84 21.13
CA SER A 16 -14.26 14.52 21.07
C SER A 16 -14.91 14.37 22.47
N ASN A 17 -14.13 14.21 23.55
CA ASN A 17 -14.61 14.12 24.94
C ASN A 17 -15.72 13.06 25.16
N ASN A 18 -15.72 11.98 24.37
CA ASN A 18 -16.63 10.85 24.49
C ASN A 18 -15.82 9.57 24.71
N LYS A 19 -16.26 8.75 25.69
CA LYS A 19 -15.60 7.49 26.05
C LYS A 19 -15.56 6.51 24.87
N TYR A 20 -16.60 6.44 24.04
CA TYR A 20 -16.64 5.54 22.89
C TYR A 20 -15.70 6.00 21.77
N SER A 21 -15.65 7.30 21.51
CA SER A 21 -14.76 7.88 20.49
C SER A 21 -13.29 7.74 20.85
N LEU A 22 -12.95 7.88 22.14
CA LEU A 22 -11.60 7.62 22.62
C LEU A 22 -11.20 6.15 22.45
N LEU A 23 -12.10 5.21 22.79
CA LEU A 23 -11.85 3.77 22.60
C LEU A 23 -11.67 3.41 21.11
N GLY A 24 -12.48 4.01 20.22
CA GLY A 24 -12.34 3.86 18.77
C GLY A 24 -11.01 4.39 18.24
N ALA A 25 -10.59 5.57 18.69
CA ALA A 25 -9.32 6.15 18.29
C ALA A 25 -8.10 5.34 18.76
N ILE A 26 -8.14 4.77 19.98
CA ILE A 26 -7.08 3.88 20.48
C ILE A 26 -6.97 2.61 19.63
N ARG A 27 -8.10 1.97 19.30
CA ARG A 27 -8.14 0.77 18.43
C ARG A 27 -7.67 1.06 17.00
N ALA A 28 -8.03 2.21 16.45
CA ALA A 28 -7.57 2.64 15.14
C ALA A 28 -6.05 2.86 15.13
N SER A 29 -5.55 3.51 16.17
CA SER A 29 -4.13 3.81 16.29
C SER A 29 -3.30 2.55 16.43
N SER A 30 -3.73 1.59 17.27
CA SER A 30 -3.03 0.31 17.42
C SER A 30 -3.02 -0.51 16.12
N GLN A 31 -4.11 -0.50 15.35
CA GLN A 31 -4.17 -1.13 14.04
C GLN A 31 -3.17 -0.49 13.08
N MET A 32 -3.24 0.83 12.86
CA MET A 32 -2.38 1.51 11.90
C MET A 32 -0.89 1.29 12.21
N ILE A 33 -0.48 1.39 13.48
CA ILE A 33 0.92 1.16 13.90
C ILE A 33 1.37 -0.27 13.58
N SER A 34 0.51 -1.26 13.84
CA SER A 34 0.86 -2.67 13.64
C SER A 34 1.10 -3.00 12.15
N TYR A 35 0.28 -2.42 11.26
CA TYR A 35 0.39 -2.64 9.82
C TYR A 35 1.43 -1.74 9.14
N GLU A 36 1.76 -0.58 9.71
CA GLU A 36 2.87 0.26 9.27
C GLU A 36 4.21 -0.48 9.40
N LEU A 37 4.40 -1.22 10.50
CA LEU A 37 5.61 -2.02 10.71
C LEU A 37 5.73 -3.17 9.70
N ALA A 38 4.64 -3.89 9.44
CA ALA A 38 4.63 -4.96 8.43
C ALA A 38 4.89 -4.43 7.01
N MET A 39 4.29 -3.28 6.67
CA MET A 39 4.50 -2.59 5.40
C MET A 39 5.94 -2.10 5.24
N GLY A 40 6.54 -1.54 6.30
CA GLY A 40 7.94 -1.10 6.30
C GLY A 40 8.91 -2.25 6.04
N LEU A 41 8.68 -3.42 6.64
CA LEU A 41 9.50 -4.60 6.40
C LEU A 41 9.39 -5.11 4.94
N ALA A 42 8.19 -5.08 4.36
CA ALA A 42 7.98 -5.42 2.94
C ALA A 42 8.62 -4.40 1.98
N LEU A 43 8.67 -3.12 2.36
CA LEU A 43 9.36 -2.07 1.60
C LEU A 43 10.89 -2.29 1.60
N LEU A 44 11.45 -2.68 2.75
CA LEU A 44 12.89 -2.95 2.87
C LEU A 44 13.37 -4.07 1.94
N SER A 45 12.57 -5.12 1.72
CA SER A 45 12.97 -6.20 0.81
C SER A 45 13.09 -5.73 -0.64
N ILE A 46 12.29 -4.74 -1.06
CA ILE A 46 12.41 -4.13 -2.40
C ILE A 46 13.64 -3.23 -2.48
N ILE A 47 13.85 -2.40 -1.45
CA ILE A 47 15.00 -1.48 -1.39
C ILE A 47 16.32 -2.26 -1.43
N MET A 48 16.39 -3.41 -0.76
CA MET A 48 17.57 -4.27 -0.81
C MET A 48 17.87 -4.78 -2.22
N MET A 49 16.84 -5.05 -3.03
CA MET A 49 16.99 -5.51 -4.41
C MET A 49 17.41 -4.38 -5.36
N THR A 50 16.92 -3.17 -5.15
CA THR A 50 17.23 -2.01 -6.01
C THR A 50 18.51 -1.27 -5.59
N GLY A 51 18.94 -1.40 -4.33
CA GLY A 51 20.12 -0.71 -3.78
C GLY A 51 19.95 0.80 -3.60
N SER A 52 18.74 1.34 -3.76
CA SER A 52 18.44 2.77 -3.66
C SER A 52 17.08 3.03 -3.00
N LEU A 53 17.00 4.13 -2.27
CA LEU A 53 15.76 4.66 -1.68
C LEU A 53 14.99 5.58 -2.63
N ASP A 54 15.58 5.96 -3.76
CA ASP A 54 14.93 6.83 -4.73
C ASP A 54 13.85 6.07 -5.51
N LEU A 55 12.60 6.54 -5.40
CA LEU A 55 11.45 5.97 -6.12
C LEU A 55 11.66 5.95 -7.63
N LYS A 56 12.38 6.94 -8.17
CA LYS A 56 12.68 6.99 -9.61
C LYS A 56 13.60 5.83 -10.00
N VAL A 57 14.68 5.61 -9.26
CA VAL A 57 15.61 4.49 -9.49
C VAL A 57 14.91 3.14 -9.33
N ILE A 58 14.00 3.03 -8.34
CA ILE A 58 13.16 1.84 -8.17
C ILE A 58 12.26 1.60 -9.39
N THR A 59 11.71 2.63 -10.02
CA THR A 59 10.91 2.46 -11.24
C THR A 59 11.75 2.18 -12.48
N GLU A 60 12.94 2.77 -12.60
CA GLU A 60 13.83 2.57 -13.75
C GLU A 60 14.42 1.15 -13.77
N THR A 61 14.75 0.60 -12.60
CA THR A 61 15.18 -0.82 -12.47
C THR A 61 14.09 -1.81 -12.88
N GLN A 62 12.82 -1.37 -12.90
CA GLN A 62 11.68 -2.15 -13.38
C GLN A 62 11.40 -1.94 -14.90
N THR A 63 12.12 -1.06 -15.58
CA THR A 63 11.91 -0.72 -17.00
C THR A 63 12.59 -1.72 -17.93
N SER A 64 13.86 -2.06 -17.67
CA SER A 64 14.66 -2.94 -18.53
C SER A 64 14.92 -4.26 -17.81
N GLY A 65 14.33 -5.35 -18.30
CA GLY A 65 14.58 -6.68 -17.75
C GLY A 65 13.73 -7.78 -18.38
N LYS A 66 14.31 -8.99 -18.41
CA LYS A 66 13.63 -10.22 -18.82
C LYS A 66 12.62 -10.64 -17.74
N ILE A 67 11.39 -10.92 -18.13
CA ILE A 67 10.46 -11.65 -17.26
C ILE A 67 11.11 -13.00 -16.97
N TRP A 68 11.50 -13.23 -15.71
CA TRP A 68 12.01 -14.54 -15.26
C TRP A 68 13.24 -15.04 -16.04
N GLY A 69 14.01 -14.13 -16.67
CA GLY A 69 15.14 -14.51 -17.53
C GLY A 69 14.78 -15.17 -18.88
N LEU A 70 13.49 -15.31 -19.21
CA LEU A 70 13.02 -16.12 -20.35
C LEU A 70 12.35 -15.33 -21.48
N PHE A 71 11.61 -14.26 -21.17
CA PHE A 71 10.94 -13.43 -22.20
C PHE A 71 11.39 -11.97 -22.05
N GLU A 72 12.10 -11.45 -23.05
CA GLU A 72 12.39 -10.01 -23.21
C GLU A 72 11.10 -9.33 -23.68
N ILE A 73 10.37 -8.73 -22.74
CA ILE A 73 9.31 -7.77 -23.03
C ILE A 73 9.70 -6.50 -22.30
N ASP A 74 10.20 -5.51 -23.05
CA ASP A 74 10.59 -4.22 -22.50
C ASP A 74 9.43 -3.57 -21.75
N GLY A 75 9.66 -3.16 -20.50
CA GLY A 75 8.69 -2.48 -19.65
C GLY A 75 7.81 -3.37 -18.75
N LEU A 76 8.06 -4.69 -18.67
CA LEU A 76 7.26 -5.62 -17.85
C LEU A 76 8.04 -6.32 -16.72
N ASN A 77 9.20 -5.78 -16.33
CA ASN A 77 10.00 -6.33 -15.24
C ASN A 77 9.48 -5.89 -13.86
N TRP A 78 8.28 -6.34 -13.51
CA TRP A 78 7.60 -5.92 -12.29
C TRP A 78 8.14 -6.65 -11.05
N ASN A 79 8.40 -5.89 -9.98
CA ASN A 79 8.87 -6.45 -8.71
C ASN A 79 7.89 -7.47 -8.10
N ILE A 80 6.62 -7.45 -8.51
CA ILE A 80 5.62 -8.45 -8.13
C ILE A 80 6.05 -9.89 -8.50
N LEU A 81 6.81 -10.06 -9.58
CA LEU A 81 7.25 -11.37 -10.05
C LEU A 81 8.45 -11.91 -9.25
N TYR A 82 9.31 -11.01 -8.76
CA TYR A 82 10.47 -11.38 -7.94
C TYR A 82 10.10 -11.54 -6.46
N GLN A 83 9.20 -10.69 -5.96
CA GLN A 83 8.78 -10.71 -4.57
C GLN A 83 7.25 -10.71 -4.43
N PRO A 84 6.58 -11.81 -4.84
CA PRO A 84 5.13 -11.94 -4.68
C PRO A 84 4.70 -11.89 -3.21
N LEU A 85 5.56 -12.39 -2.32
CA LEU A 85 5.32 -12.42 -0.89
C LEU A 85 5.35 -11.00 -0.29
N ALA A 86 6.37 -10.18 -0.64
CA ALA A 86 6.43 -8.77 -0.24
C ALA A 86 5.21 -7.99 -0.75
N PHE A 87 4.80 -8.26 -1.99
CA PHE A 87 3.61 -7.65 -2.58
C PHE A 87 2.35 -7.95 -1.77
N LEU A 88 2.10 -9.23 -1.44
CA LEU A 88 0.92 -9.61 -0.66
C LEU A 88 0.92 -8.97 0.74
N ILE A 89 2.07 -8.93 1.43
CA ILE A 89 2.17 -8.26 2.73
C ILE A 89 1.87 -6.77 2.56
N PHE A 90 2.54 -6.09 1.62
CA PHE A 90 2.37 -4.66 1.41
C PHE A 90 0.93 -4.31 1.02
N PHE A 91 0.32 -5.13 0.17
CA PHE A 91 -1.06 -4.96 -0.27
C PHE A 91 -2.07 -5.12 0.87
N VAL A 92 -1.92 -6.17 1.69
CA VAL A 92 -2.79 -6.39 2.86
C VAL A 92 -2.60 -5.29 3.90
N SER A 93 -1.36 -4.86 4.14
CA SER A 93 -1.08 -3.76 5.07
C SER A 93 -1.61 -2.42 4.57
N ALA A 94 -1.49 -2.13 3.28
CA ALA A 94 -2.07 -0.94 2.67
C ALA A 94 -3.61 -0.94 2.79
N LEU A 95 -4.27 -2.08 2.57
CA LEU A 95 -5.71 -2.20 2.81
C LEU A 95 -6.07 -1.92 4.28
N ALA A 96 -5.30 -2.49 5.22
CA ALA A 96 -5.54 -2.29 6.65
C ALA A 96 -5.31 -0.84 7.11
N GLU A 97 -4.38 -0.11 6.50
CA GLU A 97 -4.12 1.30 6.80
C GLU A 97 -5.21 2.24 6.29
N THR A 98 -5.88 1.89 5.18
CA THR A 98 -6.99 2.70 4.65
C THR A 98 -8.26 2.64 5.51
N ASN A 99 -8.26 1.85 6.61
CA ASN A 99 -9.37 1.72 7.56
C ASN A 99 -10.73 1.45 6.89
N ARG A 100 -10.72 0.80 5.72
CA ARG A 100 -11.91 0.50 4.91
C ARG A 100 -12.30 -0.96 5.04
N HIS A 101 -13.57 -1.27 4.82
CA HIS A 101 -14.08 -2.64 4.86
C HIS A 101 -13.24 -3.54 3.94
N PRO A 102 -12.72 -4.69 4.42
CA PRO A 102 -13.07 -5.45 5.63
C PRO A 102 -12.27 -5.10 6.92
N PHE A 103 -11.38 -4.10 6.89
CA PHE A 103 -10.51 -3.65 7.99
C PHE A 103 -11.03 -2.36 8.67
N ASP A 104 -12.34 -2.12 8.65
CA ASP A 104 -13.04 -0.91 9.14
C ASP A 104 -13.40 -0.96 10.64
N LEU A 105 -12.54 -1.57 11.45
CA LEU A 105 -12.72 -1.69 12.91
C LEU A 105 -12.80 -0.36 13.67
N PRO A 106 -12.13 0.73 13.25
CA PRO A 106 -12.23 2.02 13.93
C PRO A 106 -13.63 2.61 13.93
N GLU A 107 -14.39 2.43 12.84
CA GLU A 107 -15.72 3.00 12.65
C GLU A 107 -16.84 2.03 13.05
N CYS A 108 -16.49 0.86 13.61
CA CYS A 108 -17.40 -0.27 13.77
C CYS A 108 -18.72 0.12 14.43
N GLU A 109 -19.79 0.23 13.62
CA GLU A 109 -21.11 0.69 14.06
C GLU A 109 -21.71 -0.19 15.17
N SER A 110 -21.42 -1.49 15.12
CA SER A 110 -21.92 -2.47 16.08
C SER A 110 -21.29 -2.38 17.46
N GLU A 111 -20.12 -1.73 17.59
CA GLU A 111 -19.42 -1.61 18.88
C GLU A 111 -19.22 -0.16 19.33
N LEU A 112 -19.08 0.78 18.39
CA LEU A 112 -18.64 2.15 18.63
C LEU A 112 -19.46 3.20 17.86
N VAL A 113 -20.60 2.83 17.25
CA VAL A 113 -21.51 3.67 16.46
C VAL A 113 -20.87 4.27 15.18
N THR A 114 -19.80 5.06 15.32
CA THR A 114 -18.99 5.62 14.22
C THR A 114 -17.55 5.92 14.68
N GLY A 115 -17.12 5.41 15.84
CA GLY A 115 -15.73 5.52 16.30
C GLY A 115 -15.29 6.95 16.61
N TYR A 116 -14.17 7.37 16.02
CA TYR A 116 -13.53 8.68 16.28
C TYR A 116 -14.25 9.85 15.58
N SER A 117 -15.13 9.60 14.61
CA SER A 117 -15.82 10.64 13.84
C SER A 117 -17.20 11.01 14.39
N THR A 118 -17.69 10.32 15.44
CA THR A 118 -19.08 10.46 15.96
C THR A 118 -19.46 11.88 16.36
N GLU A 119 -18.55 12.63 16.98
CA GLU A 119 -18.82 13.99 17.48
C GLU A 119 -18.49 15.08 16.46
N TYR A 120 -17.95 14.71 15.29
CA TYR A 120 -17.59 15.65 14.25
C TYR A 120 -18.71 15.81 13.23
N SER A 121 -19.09 17.05 12.95
CA SER A 121 -20.14 17.40 11.98
C SER A 121 -19.63 18.33 10.89
N SER A 122 -20.35 18.36 9.76
CA SER A 122 -20.13 19.22 8.61
C SER A 122 -18.68 19.21 8.10
N MET A 123 -17.97 20.34 8.20
CA MET A 123 -16.62 20.52 7.63
C MET A 123 -15.59 19.55 8.21
N LYS A 124 -15.66 19.29 9.53
CA LYS A 124 -14.67 18.42 10.20
C LYS A 124 -14.85 16.97 9.77
N LEU A 125 -16.10 16.50 9.68
CA LEU A 125 -16.42 15.17 9.15
C LEU A 125 -16.01 15.04 7.68
N GLY A 126 -16.26 16.08 6.88
CA GLY A 126 -15.83 16.12 5.48
C GLY A 126 -14.32 15.97 5.30
N LEU A 127 -13.52 16.58 6.18
CA LEU A 127 -12.06 16.45 6.16
C LEU A 127 -11.58 15.02 6.51
N TYR A 128 -12.23 14.34 7.46
CA TYR A 128 -11.93 12.94 7.77
C TYR A 128 -12.20 12.03 6.57
N MET A 129 -13.39 12.13 6.00
CA MET A 129 -13.79 11.33 4.83
C MET A 129 -12.90 11.60 3.62
N PHE A 130 -12.58 12.88 3.36
CA PHE A 130 -11.66 13.25 2.28
C PHE A 130 -10.25 12.70 2.51
N GLY A 131 -9.75 12.76 3.75
CA GLY A 131 -8.44 12.23 4.12
C GLY A 131 -8.32 10.72 3.87
N GLU A 132 -9.37 9.95 4.17
CA GLU A 132 -9.40 8.51 3.89
C GLU A 132 -9.33 8.18 2.39
N TYR A 133 -10.03 8.96 1.54
CA TYR A 133 -9.93 8.79 0.08
C TYR A 133 -8.56 9.18 -0.46
N VAL A 134 -7.97 10.26 0.07
CA VAL A 134 -6.60 10.65 -0.29
C VAL A 134 -5.62 9.54 0.12
N ASN A 135 -5.78 8.95 1.31
CA ASN A 135 -4.94 7.85 1.75
C ASN A 135 -5.06 6.64 0.81
N MET A 136 -6.28 6.26 0.43
CA MET A 136 -6.52 5.18 -0.54
C MET A 136 -5.83 5.41 -1.88
N PHE A 137 -5.85 6.65 -2.38
CA PHE A 137 -5.15 7.00 -3.62
C PHE A 137 -3.62 6.89 -3.44
N ILE A 138 -3.08 7.42 -2.36
CA ILE A 138 -1.63 7.41 -2.07
C ILE A 138 -1.12 5.97 -1.87
N SER A 139 -1.81 5.14 -1.09
CA SER A 139 -1.42 3.74 -0.88
C SER A 139 -1.41 2.96 -2.20
N ASN A 140 -2.39 3.18 -3.07
CA ASN A 140 -2.40 2.55 -4.41
C ASN A 140 -1.29 3.10 -5.32
N ALA A 141 -1.00 4.40 -5.28
CA ALA A 141 0.12 4.98 -6.01
C ALA A 141 1.45 4.34 -5.57
N PHE A 142 1.67 4.11 -4.27
CA PHE A 142 2.86 3.41 -3.77
C PHE A 142 2.92 1.95 -4.27
N ILE A 143 1.82 1.22 -4.23
CA ILE A 143 1.76 -0.15 -4.78
C ILE A 143 2.18 -0.15 -6.26
N VAL A 144 1.68 0.81 -7.05
CA VAL A 144 1.99 0.90 -8.48
C VAL A 144 3.47 1.22 -8.73
N VAL A 145 4.05 2.16 -7.99
CA VAL A 145 5.47 2.52 -8.11
C VAL A 145 6.39 1.36 -7.68
N LEU A 146 6.10 0.75 -6.54
CA LEU A 146 6.99 -0.25 -5.93
C LEU A 146 6.92 -1.61 -6.61
N PHE A 147 5.73 -2.02 -7.08
CA PHE A 147 5.52 -3.38 -7.58
C PHE A 147 5.18 -3.46 -9.07
N PHE A 148 4.46 -2.48 -9.63
CA PHE A 148 3.97 -2.51 -11.01
C PHE A 148 4.72 -1.58 -11.96
N GLY A 149 5.93 -1.13 -11.59
CA GLY A 149 6.80 -0.34 -12.47
C GLY A 149 6.35 1.10 -12.69
N GLY A 150 5.45 1.66 -11.88
CA GLY A 150 5.06 3.06 -11.98
C GLY A 150 4.54 3.43 -13.37
N TYR A 151 5.30 4.29 -14.05
CA TYR A 151 5.03 4.80 -15.40
C TYR A 151 5.44 3.85 -16.53
N ASN A 152 6.03 2.68 -16.21
CA ASN A 152 6.45 1.71 -17.22
C ASN A 152 5.25 1.06 -17.91
N TYR A 153 5.27 0.94 -19.23
CA TYR A 153 4.31 0.16 -20.00
C TYR A 153 5.04 -0.75 -20.99
N PRO A 154 4.45 -1.91 -21.35
CA PRO A 154 5.07 -2.79 -22.34
C PRO A 154 5.29 -2.05 -23.66
N GLY A 155 6.52 -2.05 -24.17
CA GLY A 155 6.87 -1.44 -25.46
C GLY A 155 7.21 0.05 -25.42
N ILE A 156 7.70 0.59 -24.28
CA ILE A 156 8.17 1.98 -24.17
C ILE A 156 9.17 2.35 -25.27
N GLU A 157 10.14 1.48 -25.58
CA GLU A 157 11.17 1.78 -26.57
C GLU A 157 10.59 1.91 -27.98
N TRP A 158 9.63 1.05 -28.34
CA TRP A 158 8.95 1.10 -29.64
C TRP A 158 8.10 2.38 -29.80
N VAL A 159 7.40 2.78 -28.73
CA VAL A 159 6.58 4.01 -28.74
C VAL A 159 7.47 5.26 -28.79
N THR A 160 8.59 5.25 -28.06
CA THR A 160 9.55 6.36 -28.06
C THR A 160 10.18 6.55 -29.44
N GLN A 161 10.52 5.45 -30.12
CA GLN A 161 11.09 5.48 -31.47
C GLN A 161 10.08 5.89 -32.56
N ASN A 162 8.81 5.49 -32.45
CA ASN A 162 7.83 5.69 -33.52
C ASN A 162 6.96 6.95 -33.35
N TRP A 163 6.59 7.31 -32.12
CA TRP A 163 5.66 8.41 -31.83
C TRP A 163 6.31 9.62 -31.16
N GLY A 164 7.62 9.53 -30.86
CA GLY A 164 8.39 10.61 -30.26
C GLY A 164 8.22 10.73 -28.74
N GLU A 165 9.17 11.44 -28.12
CA GLU A 165 9.31 11.55 -26.66
C GLU A 165 8.07 12.16 -25.97
N ASN A 166 7.42 13.14 -26.60
CA ASN A 166 6.23 13.78 -26.06
C ASN A 166 5.04 12.81 -25.94
N ALA A 167 4.83 11.95 -26.94
CA ALA A 167 3.76 10.95 -26.91
C ALA A 167 4.05 9.85 -25.88
N ALA A 168 5.32 9.44 -25.76
CA ALA A 168 5.77 8.47 -24.76
C ALA A 168 5.56 8.99 -23.33
N GLY A 169 5.81 10.29 -23.08
CA GLY A 169 5.57 10.93 -21.78
C GLY A 169 4.08 11.02 -21.41
N ILE A 170 3.21 11.32 -22.37
CA ILE A 170 1.75 11.33 -22.10
C ILE A 170 1.26 9.91 -21.79
N LEU A 171 1.72 8.92 -22.56
CA LEU A 171 1.35 7.52 -22.33
C LEU A 171 1.86 6.98 -20.99
N SER A 172 3.02 7.42 -20.52
CA SER A 172 3.56 7.00 -19.24
C SER A 172 2.74 7.55 -18.05
N ILE A 173 2.27 8.80 -18.15
CA ILE A 173 1.33 9.40 -17.19
C ILE A 173 0.00 8.66 -17.19
N VAL A 174 -0.55 8.39 -18.38
CA VAL A 174 -1.82 7.66 -18.52
C VAL A 174 -1.69 6.26 -17.95
N ALA A 175 -0.59 5.54 -18.24
CA ALA A 175 -0.34 4.20 -17.70
C ALA A 175 -0.28 4.21 -16.16
N PHE A 176 0.41 5.19 -15.56
CA PHE A 176 0.45 5.33 -14.10
C PHE A 176 -0.94 5.57 -13.50
N LEU A 177 -1.72 6.48 -14.09
CA LEU A 177 -3.08 6.78 -13.62
C LEU A 177 -4.00 5.58 -13.79
N THR A 178 -3.96 4.90 -14.95
CA THR A 178 -4.78 3.70 -15.20
C THR A 178 -4.45 2.60 -14.20
N LYS A 179 -3.17 2.32 -13.93
CA LYS A 179 -2.78 1.32 -12.92
C LYS A 179 -3.26 1.69 -11.52
N THR A 180 -3.16 2.98 -11.15
CA THR A 180 -3.62 3.46 -9.85
C THR A 180 -5.14 3.30 -9.71
N ILE A 181 -5.88 3.64 -10.77
CA ILE A 181 -7.35 3.45 -10.83
C ILE A 181 -7.70 1.97 -10.73
N VAL A 182 -6.97 1.09 -11.44
CA VAL A 182 -7.17 -0.37 -11.33
C VAL A 182 -6.91 -0.85 -9.90
N GLY A 183 -5.88 -0.35 -9.22
CA GLY A 183 -5.63 -0.64 -7.80
C GLY A 183 -6.81 -0.24 -6.90
N ILE A 184 -7.36 0.95 -7.11
CA ILE A 184 -8.55 1.42 -6.38
C ILE A 184 -9.77 0.55 -6.69
N LEU A 185 -9.97 0.14 -7.96
CA LEU A 185 -11.05 -0.77 -8.34
C LEU A 185 -10.90 -2.13 -7.64
N ILE A 186 -9.67 -2.65 -7.50
CA ILE A 186 -9.41 -3.88 -6.74
C ILE A 186 -9.76 -3.68 -5.27
N PHE A 187 -9.38 -2.55 -4.65
CA PHE A 187 -9.74 -2.23 -3.27
C PHE A 187 -11.26 -2.19 -3.08
N MET A 188 -11.99 -1.56 -4.02
CA MET A 188 -13.46 -1.53 -4.01
C MET A 188 -14.07 -2.91 -4.24
N TRP A 189 -13.46 -3.75 -5.08
CA TRP A 189 -13.95 -5.11 -5.30
C TRP A 189 -13.80 -5.95 -4.04
N ILE A 190 -12.65 -5.88 -3.37
CA ILE A 190 -12.38 -6.58 -2.11
C ILE A 190 -13.40 -6.19 -1.03
N ARG A 191 -13.76 -4.90 -0.99
CA ARG A 191 -14.77 -4.35 -0.09
C ARG A 191 -16.13 -5.06 -0.22
N TRP A 192 -16.48 -5.56 -1.40
CA TRP A 192 -17.75 -6.26 -1.63
C TRP A 192 -17.64 -7.78 -1.50
N THR A 193 -16.43 -8.34 -1.55
CA THR A 193 -16.24 -9.80 -1.54
C THR A 193 -15.92 -10.37 -0.17
N LEU A 194 -15.17 -9.66 0.68
CA LEU A 194 -14.68 -10.21 1.93
C LEU A 194 -15.59 -9.86 3.10
N PRO A 195 -15.87 -10.83 4.00
CA PRO A 195 -16.59 -10.55 5.23
C PRO A 195 -15.72 -9.72 6.20
N ARG A 196 -16.38 -9.02 7.12
CA ARG A 196 -15.72 -8.22 8.15
C ARG A 196 -14.87 -9.09 9.09
N PHE A 197 -13.67 -8.63 9.41
CA PHE A 197 -12.83 -9.28 10.43
C PHE A 197 -13.11 -8.72 11.82
N ARG A 198 -12.94 -9.55 12.86
CA ARG A 198 -12.92 -9.08 14.26
C ARG A 198 -11.56 -8.46 14.59
N TYR A 199 -11.55 -7.48 15.52
CA TYR A 199 -10.33 -6.83 16.02
C TYR A 199 -9.22 -7.81 16.41
N ASP A 200 -9.55 -8.86 17.18
CA ASP A 200 -8.57 -9.84 17.64
C ASP A 200 -7.93 -10.64 16.49
N GLN A 201 -8.72 -11.00 15.48
CA GLN A 201 -8.24 -11.74 14.30
C GLN A 201 -7.30 -10.88 13.46
N LEU A 202 -7.63 -9.60 13.35
CA LEU A 202 -6.87 -8.63 12.58
C LEU A 202 -5.54 -8.30 13.27
N MET A 203 -5.52 -8.18 14.60
CA MET A 203 -4.27 -8.06 15.36
C MET A 203 -3.42 -9.34 15.27
N HIS A 204 -4.05 -10.51 15.32
CA HIS A 204 -3.37 -11.80 15.16
C HIS A 204 -2.73 -11.94 13.76
N LEU A 205 -3.44 -11.52 12.71
CA LEU A 205 -2.93 -11.54 11.33
C LEU A 205 -1.67 -10.68 11.21
N GLY A 206 -1.73 -9.43 11.68
CA GLY A 206 -0.58 -8.51 11.65
C GLY A 206 0.63 -9.06 12.42
N TRP A 207 0.45 -9.35 13.71
CA TRP A 207 1.55 -9.68 14.61
C TRP A 207 2.12 -11.08 14.45
N LYS A 208 1.27 -12.09 14.24
CA LYS A 208 1.71 -13.49 14.19
C LYS A 208 1.92 -14.03 12.79
N THR A 209 1.37 -13.37 11.78
CA THR A 209 1.47 -13.84 10.40
C THR A 209 2.30 -12.88 9.55
N LEU A 210 1.87 -11.64 9.39
CA LEU A 210 2.49 -10.71 8.45
C LEU A 210 3.91 -10.30 8.86
N ILE A 211 4.15 -9.93 10.12
CA ILE A 211 5.48 -9.51 10.58
C ILE A 211 6.52 -10.65 10.46
N PRO A 212 6.27 -11.86 10.99
CA PRO A 212 7.22 -12.96 10.84
C PRO A 212 7.46 -13.34 9.37
N LEU A 213 6.41 -13.34 8.55
CA LEU A 213 6.52 -13.65 7.12
C LEU A 213 7.34 -12.58 6.37
N ALA A 214 7.17 -11.30 6.73
CA ALA A 214 7.96 -10.19 6.19
C ALA A 214 9.44 -10.33 6.53
N LEU A 215 9.76 -10.69 7.77
CA LEU A 215 11.14 -10.92 8.23
C LEU A 215 11.79 -12.09 7.49
N VAL A 216 11.06 -13.20 7.33
CA VAL A 216 11.56 -14.36 6.57
C VAL A 216 11.83 -13.97 5.12
N ASN A 217 10.91 -13.22 4.49
CA ASN A 217 11.10 -12.75 3.12
C ASN A 217 12.31 -11.81 2.97
N LEU A 218 12.51 -10.90 3.94
CA LEU A 218 13.69 -10.03 4.00
C LEU A 218 14.98 -10.85 4.10
N MET A 219 15.02 -11.85 4.98
CA MET A 219 16.19 -12.71 5.16
C MET A 219 16.50 -13.54 3.90
N ILE A 220 15.47 -14.11 3.26
CA ILE A 220 15.63 -14.83 1.99
C ILE A 220 16.17 -13.89 0.92
N THR A 221 15.61 -12.70 0.80
CA THR A 221 16.07 -11.70 -0.18
C THR A 221 17.55 -11.35 0.05
N GLY A 222 17.95 -11.11 1.30
CA GLY A 222 19.36 -10.87 1.64
C GLY A 222 20.27 -12.06 1.34
N ALA A 223 19.84 -13.28 1.63
CA ALA A 223 20.61 -14.49 1.35
C ALA A 223 20.78 -14.74 -0.16
N VAL A 224 19.72 -14.51 -0.95
CA VAL A 224 19.76 -14.63 -2.42
C VAL A 224 20.72 -13.60 -3.00
N ILE A 225 20.65 -12.34 -2.57
CA ILE A 225 21.57 -11.30 -3.03
C ILE A 225 23.02 -11.66 -2.68
N LEU A 226 23.29 -12.21 -1.50
CA LEU A 226 24.64 -12.63 -1.12
C LEU A 226 25.13 -13.86 -1.92
N ALA A 227 24.23 -14.78 -2.28
CA ALA A 227 24.58 -15.99 -3.03
C ALA A 227 24.83 -15.72 -4.53
N PHE A 228 24.09 -14.77 -5.12
CA PHE A 228 24.22 -14.40 -6.55
C PHE A 228 25.04 -13.12 -6.77
N GLY A 229 25.32 -12.36 -5.72
CA GLY A 229 26.17 -11.17 -5.73
C GLY A 229 27.64 -11.53 -5.56
N ASN A 230 28.20 -12.20 -6.57
CA ASN A 230 29.64 -12.19 -6.91
C ASN A 230 29.78 -11.61 -8.31
#